data_AF-A0A2V8H2X6-F1
#
_entry.id   AF-A0A2V8H2X6-F1
#
_cell.length_a   1.000
_cell.length_b   1.000
_cell.length_c   1.000
_cell.angle_alpha   90.00
_cell.angle_beta   90.00
_cell.angle_gamma   90.00
#
_symmetry.space_group_name_H-M   'P 1'
#
loop_
_entity.id
_entity.type
_entity.pdbx_description
1 polymer ?
#
loop_
_entity_poly.entity_id
_entity_poly.type
_entity_poly.pdbx_seq_one_letter_code
_entity_poly.pdbx_strand_id
1 'polypeptide(L)' 'MGENGVTFKAATLMKNHIHLSVQFGNKEWVGVIESKDKEFLKRVYELLRNCEGQSLKQIGDLEIEET' A
#
# COMPACT_ATOMS: atom_id res chain seq x y z
N MET A 1 21.37 -1.66 -14.09
CA MET A 1 21.21 -2.11 -12.69
C MET A 1 19.83 -1.69 -12.25
N GLY A 2 19.12 -2.62 -11.61
CA GLY A 2 17.67 -2.78 -11.72
C GLY A 2 16.84 -1.60 -11.27
N GLU A 3 15.75 -1.35 -11.99
CA GLU A 3 14.61 -0.63 -11.46
C GLU A 3 14.18 -1.35 -10.18
N ASN A 4 14.52 -0.79 -9.00
CA ASN A 4 14.03 -1.31 -7.73
C ASN A 4 12.54 -0.98 -7.64
N GLY A 5 11.73 -1.70 -8.40
CA GLY A 5 10.30 -1.50 -8.46
C GLY A 5 9.68 -1.85 -7.11
N VAL A 6 8.97 -0.90 -6.52
CA VAL A 6 8.07 -1.21 -5.41
C VAL A 6 6.87 -1.96 -6.02
N THR A 7 6.50 -3.09 -5.45
CA THR A 7 5.33 -3.88 -5.87
C THR A 7 4.35 -3.99 -4.72
N PHE A 8 3.09 -3.62 -4.95
CA PHE A 8 2.06 -3.80 -3.94
C PHE A 8 1.68 -5.28 -3.86
N LYS A 9 1.75 -5.87 -2.66
CA LYS A 9 1.57 -7.31 -2.47
C LYS A 9 0.20 -7.69 -1.96
N ALA A 10 -0.29 -6.97 -0.96
CA ALA A 10 -1.57 -7.29 -0.34
C ALA A 10 -2.04 -6.13 0.54
N ALA A 11 -3.36 -6.01 0.68
CA ALA A 11 -3.98 -5.24 1.75
C ALA A 11 -4.93 -6.12 2.57
N THR A 12 -5.04 -5.82 3.85
CA THR A 12 -6.05 -6.41 4.74
C THR A 12 -6.82 -5.28 5.43
N LEU A 13 -8.14 -5.24 5.23
CA LEU A 13 -9.02 -4.29 5.90
C LEU A 13 -9.43 -4.79 7.28
N MET A 14 -9.18 -3.98 8.28
CA MET A 14 -9.61 -4.15 9.67
C MET A 14 -10.59 -3.03 10.04
N LYS A 15 -11.16 -3.10 11.25
CA LYS A 15 -12.27 -2.22 11.67
C LYS A 15 -12.01 -0.72 11.44
N ASN A 16 -10.79 -0.25 11.72
CA ASN A 16 -10.39 1.16 11.65
C ASN A 16 -9.02 1.36 10.96
N HIS A 17 -8.46 0.32 10.34
CA HIS A 17 -7.17 0.43 9.67
C HIS A 17 -7.03 -0.60 8.54
N ILE A 18 -6.11 -0.34 7.63
CA ILE A 18 -5.70 -1.24 6.56
C ILE A 18 -4.22 -1.55 6.76
N HIS A 19 -3.88 -2.84 6.80
CA HIS A 19 -2.49 -3.26 6.72
C HIS A 19 -2.13 -3.44 5.25
N LEU A 20 -1.03 -2.85 4.81
CA LEU A 20 -0.49 -3.02 3.46
C LEU A 20 0.89 -3.68 3.51
N SER A 21 1.14 -4.60 2.58
CA SER A 21 2.48 -5.14 2.32
C SER A 21 2.97 -4.66 0.96
N VAL A 22 4.21 -4.17 0.92
CA VAL A 22 4.90 -3.77 -0.31
C VAL A 22 6.26 -4.46 -0.38
N GLN A 23 6.63 -4.93 -1.56
CA GLN A 23 7.94 -5.50 -1.82
C GLN A 23 8.81 -4.47 -2.52
N PHE A 24 9.98 -4.16 -1.95
CA PHE A 24 10.99 -3.31 -2.54
C PHE A 24 12.31 -4.07 -2.64
N GLY A 25 12.71 -4.42 -3.87
CA GLY A 25 13.80 -5.36 -4.11
C GLY A 25 13.52 -6.71 -3.43
N ASN A 26 14.45 -7.18 -2.60
CA ASN A 26 14.32 -8.44 -1.86
C ASN A 26 13.73 -8.27 -0.45
N LYS A 27 13.28 -7.07 -0.07
CA LYS A 27 12.72 -6.77 1.24
C LYS A 27 11.22 -6.54 1.16
N GLU A 28 10.50 -6.98 2.18
CA GLU A 28 9.09 -6.68 2.38
C GLU A 28 8.94 -5.60 3.45
N TRP A 29 8.06 -4.64 3.20
CA TRP A 29 7.72 -3.55 4.10
C TRP A 29 6.23 -3.59 4.40
N VAL A 30 5.87 -3.33 5.65
CA VAL A 30 4.47 -3.32 6.09
C VAL A 30 4.12 -1.90 6.54
N GLY A 31 3.03 -1.38 5.98
CA GLY A 31 2.45 -0.09 6.37
C GLY A 31 1.06 -0.27 6.97
N VAL A 32 0.61 0.76 7.68
CA VAL A 32 -0.74 0.82 8.25
C VAL A 32 -1.38 2.14 7.86
N ILE A 33 -2.57 2.09 7.26
CA ILE A 33 -3.42 3.26 7.03
C ILE A 33 -4.52 3.22 8.07
N GLU A 34 -4.58 4.23 8.94
CA GLU A 34 -5.61 4.33 9.98
C GLU A 34 -6.60 5.44 9.65
N SER A 35 -7.90 5.19 9.87
CA SER A 35 -8.91 6.22 9.77
C SER A 35 -10.15 5.86 10.59
N LYS A 36 -10.85 6.88 11.08
CA LYS A 36 -12.16 6.74 11.75
C LYS A 36 -13.30 6.66 10.74
N ASP A 37 -13.06 7.06 9.50
CA ASP A 37 -14.02 6.97 8.41
C ASP A 37 -13.96 5.59 7.76
N LYS A 38 -14.99 4.78 8.01
CA LYS A 38 -15.09 3.41 7.50
C LYS A 38 -15.36 3.34 6.01
N GLU A 39 -16.09 4.31 5.46
CA GLU A 39 -16.38 4.34 4.02
C GLU A 39 -15.10 4.69 3.25
N PHE A 40 -14.32 5.63 3.77
CA PHE A 40 -12.99 5.94 3.25
C PHE A 40 -12.09 4.70 3.25
N LEU A 41 -11.95 4.00 4.38
CA LEU A 41 -11.11 2.79 4.45
C LEU A 41 -11.59 1.71 3.49
N LYS A 42 -12.90 1.51 3.36
CA LYS A 42 -13.44 0.54 2.42
C LYS A 42 -13.05 0.88 0.97
N ARG A 43 -13.20 2.15 0.56
CA ARG A 43 -12.84 2.61 -0.79
C ARG A 43 -11.34 2.46 -1.05
N VAL A 44 -10.49 2.85 -0.08
CA VAL A 44 -9.03 2.69 -0.18
C VAL A 44 -8.66 1.21 -0.29
N TYR A 45 -9.26 0.34 0.51
CA TYR A 45 -9.02 -1.10 0.44
C TYR A 45 -9.40 -1.68 -0.93
N GLU A 46 -10.56 -1.30 -1.48
CA GLU A 46 -11.00 -1.75 -2.81
C GLU A 46 -10.04 -1.29 -3.92
N LEU A 47 -9.54 -0.05 -3.85
CA LEU A 47 -8.52 0.46 -4.77
C LEU A 47 -7.21 -0.31 -4.65
N LEU A 48 -6.71 -0.51 -3.43
CA LEU A 48 -5.47 -1.24 -3.18
C LEU A 48 -5.56 -2.68 -3.68
N ARG A 49 -6.68 -3.37 -3.43
CA ARG A 49 -6.89 -4.74 -3.89
C ARG A 49 -6.86 -4.88 -5.42
N ASN A 50 -7.36 -3.88 -6.15
CA ASN A 50 -7.27 -3.87 -7.61
C ASN A 50 -5.84 -3.63 -8.12
N CYS A 51 -4.98 -3.06 -7.28
CA CYS A 51 -3.57 -2.81 -7.56
C CYS A 51 -2.65 -3.96 -7.09
N GLU A 52 -3.20 -5.06 -6.57
CA GLU A 52 -2.41 -6.23 -6.12
C GLU A 52 -1.52 -6.79 -7.23
N GLY A 53 -0.22 -6.91 -6.96
CA GLY A 53 0.78 -7.35 -7.93
C GLY A 53 1.24 -6.27 -8.92
N GLN A 54 0.67 -5.06 -8.86
CA GLN A 54 1.09 -3.95 -9.73
C GLN A 54 2.33 -3.23 -9.17
N SER A 55 3.17 -2.73 -10.07
CA SER A 55 4.30 -1.88 -9.69
C SER A 55 3.79 -0.50 -9.25
N LEU A 56 4.12 -0.13 -8.02
CA LEU A 56 3.91 1.18 -7.41
C LEU A 56 4.85 2.22 -8.06
N LYS A 57 4.69 2.51 -9.35
CA LYS A 57 5.34 3.67 -10.00
C LYS A 57 4.51 4.95 -9.85
N GLN A 58 3.20 4.82 -9.60
CA GLN A 58 2.26 5.91 -9.36
C GLN A 58 1.05 5.38 -8.57
N ILE A 59 1.12 5.35 -7.24
CA ILE A 59 -0.08 5.52 -6.43
C ILE A 59 0.12 6.89 -5.79
N GLY A 60 -0.65 7.88 -6.27
CA GLY A 60 -0.42 9.33 -6.22
C GLY A 60 0.47 9.87 -5.10
N ASP A 61 1.41 10.76 -5.48
CA ASP A 61 2.31 11.63 -4.68
C ASP A 61 2.40 11.34 -3.17
N LEU A 62 2.61 10.09 -2.77
CA LEU A 62 2.91 9.75 -1.39
C LEU A 62 4.42 9.79 -1.26
N GLU A 63 4.95 11.00 -1.04
CA GLU A 63 6.34 11.19 -0.60
C GLU A 63 6.50 10.46 0.74
N ILE A 64 7.13 9.29 0.71
CA ILE A 64 7.60 8.61 1.91
C ILE A 64 8.88 9.36 2.32
N GLU A 65 8.78 10.27 3.28
CA GLU A 65 9.98 10.86 3.91
C GLU A 65 10.72 9.75 4.67
N GLU A 66 11.94 9.43 4.23
CA GLU A 66 12.89 8.62 4.99
C GLU A 66 13.39 9.45 6.19
N THR A 67 13.21 8.94 7.42
CA THR A 67 13.74 9.55 8.67
C THR A 67 15.10 8.99 9.04
#